data_AF-A0A829YKR8-F1
#
_entry.id   AF-A0A829YKR8-F1
#
_cell.length_a   1.000
_cell.length_b   1.000
_cell.length_c   1.000
_cell.angle_alpha   90.00
_cell.angle_beta   90.00
_cell.angle_gamma   90.00
#
_symmetry.space_group_name_H-M   'P 1'
#
loop_
_entity.id
_entity.type
_entity.pdbx_description
1 polymer ?
#
loop_
_entity_poly.entity_id
_entity_poly.type
_entity_poly.pdbx_seq_one_letter_code
_entity_poly.pdbx_strand_id
1 'polypeptide(L)'
;MRYVVLAAGFDGTLARDGRCDERCIDVLRELSATGRKLILVTGRELRRLLEIFPEARLFDYIVAENGAVLHRTATRQSEILGQAPPEILLQELRRRQVAPLGVGSSIISTAAKYFEAVREALRKLKLHMDYELVTNDDTLLILPPGIDKASGMNEALRELGVSRHNLVAIGDAENDLPFLASAEHAVVVNNAAESIKEAADRVTEGEYCEGFLELARELIATDLASSVPRRRVVLGKGEDQREILLSPCQDSVLVSGLDEVARTLICNRLLEQLMQQDYQCCVIGADRNVPIAASRASSTDMSSWGDAHDAPRLTDVLTALEPPTHSIEINLAALPPETRPVFVDALLLQLQALHDRAGRPHCILIHHAHHFLTGSQAANAIRRLSEVTMIYSTAEASQLPAAVLNDVKLTIATGQPGGDAPDVAGASTEAQAVIAGGSVCRISLLRPSPGSTSVTSTDEVTVPGF
;
A
#
# COMPACT_ATOMS: atom_id res chain seq x y z
N MET A 1 -8.03 4.75 -9.88
CA MET A 1 -8.16 3.35 -9.41
C MET A 1 -7.00 3.10 -8.47
N ARG A 2 -7.29 3.00 -7.18
CA ARG A 2 -6.34 2.79 -6.10
C ARG A 2 -5.85 1.35 -6.09
N TYR A 3 -6.77 0.39 -6.16
CA TYR A 3 -6.44 -1.03 -6.10
C TYR A 3 -6.35 -1.61 -7.50
N VAL A 4 -5.12 -1.68 -8.02
CA VAL A 4 -4.86 -2.17 -9.38
C VAL A 4 -4.60 -3.68 -9.42
N VAL A 5 -4.40 -4.33 -8.28
CA VAL A 5 -4.16 -5.79 -8.18
C VAL A 5 -5.10 -6.42 -7.15
N LEU A 6 -5.66 -7.58 -7.52
CA LEU A 6 -6.30 -8.51 -6.59
C LEU A 6 -5.50 -9.81 -6.54
N ALA A 7 -5.00 -10.17 -5.35
CA ALA A 7 -4.45 -11.48 -5.07
C ALA A 7 -5.48 -12.34 -4.33
N ALA A 8 -5.71 -13.56 -4.79
CA ALA A 8 -6.69 -14.47 -4.19
C ALA A 8 -6.09 -15.84 -3.88
N GLY A 9 -6.42 -16.35 -2.69
CA GLY A 9 -6.26 -17.75 -2.32
C GLY A 9 -7.09 -18.65 -3.21
N PHE A 10 -6.64 -19.89 -3.42
CA PHE A 10 -7.38 -20.87 -4.22
C PHE A 10 -8.35 -21.71 -3.38
N ASP A 11 -7.84 -22.72 -2.69
CA ASP A 11 -8.64 -23.59 -1.81
C ASP A 11 -9.18 -22.80 -0.64
N GLY A 12 -10.44 -23.01 -0.27
CA GLY A 12 -11.06 -22.33 0.87
C GLY A 12 -11.53 -20.90 0.60
N THR A 13 -11.05 -20.30 -0.49
CA THR A 13 -11.41 -18.95 -0.95
C THR A 13 -12.18 -19.00 -2.29
N LEU A 14 -11.50 -19.24 -3.42
CA LEU A 14 -12.13 -19.35 -4.74
C LEU A 14 -12.77 -20.71 -4.99
N ALA A 15 -12.17 -21.76 -4.42
CA ALA A 15 -12.52 -23.14 -4.66
C ALA A 15 -12.89 -23.88 -3.38
N ARG A 16 -13.89 -24.76 -3.48
CA ARG A 16 -14.26 -25.71 -2.43
C ARG A 16 -14.04 -27.12 -2.96
N ASP A 17 -13.31 -27.94 -2.19
CA ASP A 17 -12.95 -29.30 -2.58
C ASP A 17 -12.25 -29.37 -3.96
N GLY A 18 -11.42 -28.36 -4.26
CA GLY A 18 -10.69 -28.24 -5.53
C GLY A 18 -11.54 -27.84 -6.74
N ARG A 19 -12.80 -27.42 -6.54
CA ARG A 19 -13.69 -26.92 -7.60
C ARG A 19 -13.99 -25.44 -7.40
N CYS A 20 -13.72 -24.64 -8.44
CA CYS A 20 -14.08 -23.23 -8.48
C CYS A 20 -15.50 -23.07 -9.06
N ASP A 21 -16.32 -22.21 -8.45
CA ASP A 21 -17.68 -21.90 -8.91
C ASP A 21 -17.63 -21.04 -10.19
N GLU A 22 -18.51 -21.32 -11.14
CA GLU A 22 -18.60 -20.56 -12.40
C GLU A 22 -18.84 -19.07 -12.17
N ARG A 23 -19.57 -18.71 -11.11
CA ARG A 23 -19.82 -17.31 -10.72
C ARG A 23 -18.54 -16.58 -10.31
N CYS A 24 -17.65 -17.27 -9.61
CA CYS A 24 -16.32 -16.73 -9.27
C CYS A 24 -15.48 -16.52 -10.54
N ILE A 25 -15.57 -17.43 -11.50
CA ILE A 25 -14.88 -17.32 -12.80
C ILE A 25 -15.44 -16.12 -13.59
N ASP A 26 -16.75 -15.92 -13.60
CA ASP A 26 -17.37 -14.78 -14.28
C ASP A 26 -16.94 -13.44 -13.68
N VAL A 27 -16.97 -13.30 -12.35
CA VAL A 27 -16.53 -12.04 -11.72
C VAL A 27 -15.03 -11.80 -11.90
N LEU A 28 -14.20 -12.85 -11.99
CA LEU A 28 -12.77 -12.71 -12.33
C LEU A 28 -12.61 -12.12 -13.74
N ARG A 29 -13.46 -12.51 -14.70
CA ARG A 29 -13.45 -11.89 -16.04
C ARG A 29 -13.86 -10.43 -15.99
N GLU A 30 -14.88 -10.10 -15.20
CA GLU A 30 -15.33 -8.72 -15.00
C GLU A 30 -14.23 -7.86 -14.35
N LEU A 31 -13.57 -8.35 -13.31
CA LEU A 31 -12.43 -7.69 -12.66
C LEU A 31 -11.28 -7.45 -13.65
N SER A 32 -10.91 -8.47 -14.42
CA SER A 32 -9.87 -8.34 -15.45
C SER A 32 -10.26 -7.29 -16.50
N ALA A 33 -11.55 -7.22 -16.88
CA ALA A 33 -12.06 -6.23 -17.83
C ALA A 33 -12.01 -4.79 -17.31
N THR A 34 -11.91 -4.56 -15.98
CA THR A 34 -11.67 -3.21 -15.44
C THR A 34 -10.21 -2.75 -15.63
N GLY A 35 -9.33 -3.61 -16.14
CA GLY A 35 -7.89 -3.34 -16.26
C GLY A 35 -7.07 -3.75 -15.03
N ARG A 36 -7.71 -4.31 -13.99
CA ARG A 36 -7.01 -4.82 -12.81
C ARG A 36 -6.23 -6.09 -13.14
N LYS A 37 -5.12 -6.25 -12.42
CA LYS A 37 -4.28 -7.44 -12.48
C LYS A 37 -4.74 -8.46 -11.44
N LEU A 38 -4.68 -9.72 -11.84
CA LEU A 38 -5.13 -10.84 -11.02
C LEU A 38 -3.94 -11.75 -10.70
N ILE A 39 -3.74 -12.05 -9.42
CA ILE A 39 -2.71 -12.98 -8.95
C ILE A 39 -3.38 -14.13 -8.19
N LEU A 40 -3.14 -15.36 -8.63
CA LEU A 40 -3.59 -16.54 -7.90
C LEU A 40 -2.48 -16.98 -6.95
N VAL A 41 -2.79 -17.14 -5.67
CA VAL A 41 -1.81 -17.53 -4.64
C VAL A 41 -2.23 -18.86 -4.02
N THR A 42 -1.38 -19.87 -4.07
CA THR A 42 -1.74 -21.22 -3.61
C THR A 42 -0.55 -22.03 -3.08
N GLY A 43 -0.85 -22.92 -2.13
CA GLY A 43 0.08 -23.96 -1.68
C GLY A 43 0.20 -25.15 -2.65
N ARG A 44 -0.68 -25.24 -3.67
CA ARG A 44 -0.71 -26.36 -4.61
C ARG A 44 0.51 -26.38 -5.54
N GLU A 45 0.88 -27.59 -5.95
CA GLU A 45 1.79 -27.82 -7.08
C GLU A 45 1.17 -27.25 -8.37
N LEU A 46 1.95 -26.45 -9.11
CA LEU A 46 1.47 -25.75 -10.31
C LEU A 46 0.83 -26.70 -11.33
N ARG A 47 1.47 -27.85 -11.61
CA ARG A 47 0.97 -28.80 -12.61
C ARG A 47 -0.43 -29.32 -12.24
N ARG A 48 -0.62 -29.72 -10.98
CA ARG A 48 -1.90 -30.22 -10.50
C ARG A 48 -2.98 -29.14 -10.50
N LEU A 49 -2.61 -27.90 -10.15
CA LEU A 49 -3.53 -26.77 -10.21
C LEU A 49 -4.06 -26.56 -11.63
N LEU A 50 -3.16 -26.54 -12.63
CA LEU A 50 -3.54 -26.32 -14.02
C LEU A 50 -4.40 -27.47 -14.61
N GLU A 51 -4.28 -28.69 -14.06
CA GLU A 51 -5.13 -29.83 -14.43
C GLU A 51 -6.56 -29.68 -13.92
N ILE A 52 -6.75 -29.18 -12.69
CA ILE A 52 -8.07 -29.07 -12.05
C ILE A 52 -8.76 -27.72 -12.29
N PHE A 53 -7.99 -26.69 -12.63
CA PHE A 53 -8.49 -25.33 -12.83
C PHE A 53 -7.89 -24.68 -14.09
N PRO A 54 -8.35 -25.08 -15.29
CA PRO A 54 -7.88 -24.51 -16.56
C PRO A 54 -8.10 -22.99 -16.68
N GLU A 55 -9.07 -22.44 -15.95
CA GLU A 55 -9.36 -21.01 -15.86
C GLU A 55 -8.32 -20.23 -15.06
N ALA A 56 -7.32 -20.88 -14.47
CA ALA A 56 -6.14 -20.23 -13.90
C ALA A 56 -5.43 -19.30 -14.91
N ARG A 57 -5.64 -19.51 -16.22
CA ARG A 57 -5.19 -18.60 -17.30
C ARG A 57 -5.81 -17.20 -17.27
N LEU A 58 -6.87 -16.97 -16.48
CA LEU A 58 -7.47 -15.65 -16.28
C LEU A 58 -6.59 -14.76 -15.39
N PHE A 59 -5.74 -15.36 -14.56
CA PHE A 59 -4.80 -14.63 -13.73
C PHE A 59 -3.60 -14.18 -14.57
N ASP A 60 -3.02 -13.02 -14.30
CA ASP A 60 -1.77 -12.58 -14.94
C ASP A 60 -0.59 -13.41 -14.41
N TYR A 61 -0.61 -13.71 -13.10
CA TYR A 61 0.40 -14.49 -12.41
C TYR A 61 -0.21 -15.56 -11.50
N ILE A 62 0.50 -16.68 -11.36
CA ILE A 62 0.19 -17.72 -10.38
C ILE A 62 1.42 -17.89 -9.49
N VAL A 63 1.24 -17.63 -8.19
CA VAL A 63 2.19 -17.95 -7.13
C VAL A 63 1.80 -19.32 -6.58
N ALA A 64 2.49 -20.35 -7.07
CA ALA A 64 2.27 -21.74 -6.70
C ALA A 64 3.31 -22.23 -5.68
N GLU A 65 3.10 -23.44 -5.16
CA GLU A 65 4.02 -24.09 -4.22
C GLU A 65 4.35 -23.18 -3.02
N ASN A 66 3.34 -22.50 -2.48
CA ASN A 66 3.46 -21.64 -1.30
C ASN A 66 4.51 -20.52 -1.49
N GLY A 67 4.63 -19.98 -2.71
CA GLY A 67 5.58 -18.93 -3.04
C GLY A 67 6.80 -19.39 -3.83
N ALA A 68 7.08 -20.69 -3.88
CA ALA A 68 8.32 -21.19 -4.45
C ALA A 68 8.35 -21.18 -5.99
N VAL A 69 7.19 -21.08 -6.64
CA VAL A 69 7.07 -21.07 -8.09
C VAL A 69 6.21 -19.89 -8.52
N LEU A 70 6.79 -19.02 -9.35
CA LEU A 70 6.07 -17.94 -10.02
C LEU A 70 5.81 -18.31 -11.47
N HIS A 71 4.55 -18.35 -11.88
CA HIS A 71 4.15 -18.65 -13.25
C HIS A 71 3.49 -17.45 -13.93
N ARG A 72 4.03 -17.08 -15.10
CA ARG A 72 3.50 -16.05 -16.00
C ARG A 72 2.53 -16.71 -16.97
N THR A 73 1.24 -16.46 -16.83
CA THR A 73 0.22 -17.14 -17.65
C THR A 73 0.29 -16.72 -19.12
N ALA A 74 0.61 -15.44 -19.39
CA ALA A 74 0.71 -14.89 -20.74
C ALA A 74 1.79 -15.57 -21.59
N THR A 75 2.98 -15.81 -21.01
CA THR A 75 4.11 -16.45 -21.69
C THR A 75 4.20 -17.96 -21.43
N ARG A 76 3.42 -18.47 -20.48
CA ARG A 76 3.49 -19.84 -19.95
C ARG A 76 4.86 -20.21 -19.41
N GLN A 77 5.61 -19.23 -18.91
CA GLN A 77 6.92 -19.43 -18.32
C GLN A 77 6.81 -19.49 -16.80
N SER A 78 7.50 -20.45 -16.19
CA SER A 78 7.63 -20.56 -14.75
C SER A 78 9.06 -20.27 -14.32
N GLU A 79 9.18 -19.55 -13.22
CA GLU A 79 10.41 -19.34 -12.50
C GLU A 79 10.32 -20.04 -11.15
N ILE A 80 11.42 -20.68 -10.76
CA ILE A 80 11.55 -21.39 -9.49
C ILE A 80 12.36 -20.47 -8.57
N LEU A 81 11.72 -19.97 -7.52
CA LEU A 81 12.29 -19.01 -6.58
C LEU A 81 13.00 -19.69 -5.40
N GLY A 82 12.66 -20.94 -5.11
CA GLY A 82 13.26 -21.74 -4.04
C GLY A 82 14.26 -22.78 -4.54
N GLN A 83 15.14 -23.27 -3.65
CA GLN A 83 16.03 -24.38 -3.99
C GLN A 83 15.25 -25.70 -4.11
N ALA A 84 15.61 -26.54 -5.08
CA ALA A 84 15.00 -27.85 -5.26
C ALA A 84 15.33 -28.78 -4.08
N PRO A 85 14.40 -29.65 -3.62
CA PRO A 85 14.67 -30.54 -2.51
C PRO A 85 15.77 -31.55 -2.87
N PRO A 86 16.80 -31.73 -2.03
CA PRO A 86 17.91 -32.62 -2.35
C PRO A 86 17.44 -34.07 -2.29
N GLU A 87 17.87 -34.90 -3.24
CA GLU A 87 17.43 -36.30 -3.35
C GLU A 87 17.73 -37.11 -2.07
N ILE A 88 18.81 -36.76 -1.34
CA ILE A 88 19.15 -37.40 -0.06
C ILE A 88 18.06 -37.20 1.01
N LEU A 89 17.39 -36.04 1.02
CA LEU A 89 16.26 -35.78 1.91
C LEU A 89 15.06 -36.64 1.51
N LEU A 90 14.74 -36.69 0.21
CA LEU A 90 13.64 -37.50 -0.31
C LEU A 90 13.84 -38.99 0.01
N GLN A 91 15.06 -39.50 -0.16
CA GLN A 91 15.41 -40.88 0.19
C GLN A 91 15.25 -41.15 1.69
N GLU A 92 15.68 -40.23 2.55
CA GLU A 92 15.53 -40.39 4.01
C GLU A 92 14.06 -40.37 4.44
N LEU A 93 13.23 -39.50 3.85
CA LEU A 93 11.78 -39.46 4.12
C LEU A 93 11.08 -40.74 3.67
N ARG A 94 11.42 -41.26 2.48
CA ARG A 94 10.91 -42.56 1.98
C ARG A 94 11.35 -43.71 2.90
N ARG A 95 12.60 -43.71 3.37
CA ARG A 95 13.12 -44.72 4.31
C ARG A 95 12.36 -44.72 5.63
N ARG A 96 11.88 -43.55 6.06
CA ARG A 96 11.04 -43.36 7.25
C ARG A 96 9.54 -43.62 6.99
N GLN A 97 9.17 -44.09 5.80
CA GLN A 97 7.78 -44.39 5.42
C GLN A 97 6.84 -43.18 5.55
N VAL A 98 7.36 -41.98 5.31
CA VAL A 98 6.56 -40.74 5.25
C VAL A 98 5.69 -40.79 3.98
N ALA A 99 4.37 -40.81 4.16
CA ALA A 99 3.41 -40.90 3.06
C ALA A 99 2.05 -40.26 3.41
N PRO A 100 1.39 -39.52 2.51
CA PRO A 100 1.83 -39.23 1.15
C PRO A 100 3.04 -38.31 1.12
N LEU A 101 3.80 -38.34 0.02
CA LEU A 101 4.95 -37.46 -0.20
C LEU A 101 4.76 -36.77 -1.55
N GLY A 102 4.24 -35.54 -1.50
CA GLY A 102 4.22 -34.63 -2.65
C GLY A 102 5.59 -33.97 -2.78
N VAL A 103 6.14 -33.95 -3.98
CA VAL A 103 7.43 -33.31 -4.27
C VAL A 103 7.20 -32.33 -5.40
N GLY A 104 7.22 -31.05 -5.06
CA GLY A 104 7.16 -29.95 -6.00
C GLY A 104 8.52 -29.63 -6.60
N SER A 105 8.60 -28.47 -7.22
CA SER A 105 9.83 -27.90 -7.76
C SER A 105 10.82 -27.52 -6.66
N SER A 106 10.31 -26.98 -5.54
CA SER A 106 11.12 -26.52 -4.40
C SER A 106 10.56 -26.92 -3.04
N ILE A 107 9.33 -27.43 -2.99
CA ILE A 107 8.66 -27.79 -1.74
C ILE A 107 8.43 -29.29 -1.63
N ILE A 108 8.30 -29.78 -0.41
CA ILE A 108 7.80 -31.13 -0.14
C ILE A 108 6.53 -30.99 0.70
N SER A 109 5.48 -31.75 0.36
CA SER A 109 4.25 -31.83 1.16
C SER A 109 4.02 -33.26 1.66
N THR A 110 3.52 -33.38 2.89
CA THR A 110 3.16 -34.66 3.50
C THR A 110 2.07 -34.47 4.55
N ALA A 111 1.61 -35.53 5.20
CA ALA A 111 0.62 -35.40 6.28
C ALA A 111 1.25 -34.83 7.56
N ALA A 112 0.53 -33.96 8.26
CA ALA A 112 0.98 -33.26 9.47
C ALA A 112 1.49 -34.20 10.58
N LYS A 113 0.91 -35.41 10.68
CA LYS A 113 1.37 -36.47 11.60
C LYS A 113 2.85 -36.87 11.47
N TYR A 114 3.49 -36.58 10.33
CA TYR A 114 4.91 -36.87 10.10
C TYR A 114 5.85 -35.74 10.51
N PHE A 115 5.35 -34.67 11.15
CA PHE A 115 6.15 -33.53 11.60
C PHE A 115 7.44 -33.94 12.31
N GLU A 116 7.33 -34.82 13.31
CA GLU A 116 8.49 -35.28 14.08
C GLU A 116 9.46 -36.13 13.23
N ALA A 117 8.93 -37.02 12.40
CA ALA A 117 9.74 -37.85 11.52
C ALA A 117 10.54 -37.02 10.50
N VAL A 118 9.92 -35.97 9.96
CA VAL A 118 10.54 -35.01 9.03
C VAL A 118 11.58 -34.16 9.74
N ARG A 119 11.25 -33.62 10.92
CA ARG A 119 12.16 -32.83 11.75
C ARG A 119 13.43 -33.60 12.10
N GLU A 120 13.30 -34.87 12.46
CA GLU A 120 14.45 -35.75 12.70
C GLU A 120 15.25 -36.05 11.43
N ALA A 121 14.60 -36.23 10.28
CA ALA A 121 15.28 -36.43 9.00
C ALA A 121 16.15 -35.21 8.65
N LEU A 122 15.59 -34.00 8.76
CA LEU A 122 16.30 -32.74 8.54
C LEU A 122 17.50 -32.60 9.50
N ARG A 123 17.32 -32.89 10.79
CA ARG A 123 18.43 -32.87 11.77
C ARG A 123 19.52 -33.88 11.43
N LYS A 124 19.16 -35.12 11.10
CA LYS A 124 20.11 -36.18 10.72
C LYS A 124 20.97 -35.76 9.52
N LEU A 125 20.36 -35.10 8.55
CA LEU A 125 21.02 -34.63 7.33
C LEU A 125 21.68 -33.25 7.48
N LYS A 126 21.59 -32.62 8.65
CA LYS A 126 22.04 -31.24 8.93
C LYS A 126 21.36 -30.17 8.08
N LEU A 127 20.14 -30.42 7.59
CA LEU A 127 19.33 -29.52 6.77
C LEU A 127 18.28 -28.73 7.58
N HIS A 128 18.34 -28.79 8.91
CA HIS A 128 17.33 -28.17 9.80
C HIS A 128 17.35 -26.63 9.83
N MET A 129 18.38 -26.01 9.25
CA MET A 129 18.46 -24.56 9.03
C MET A 129 18.15 -24.17 7.58
N ASP A 130 18.10 -25.16 6.68
CA ASP A 130 17.86 -24.98 5.25
C ASP A 130 16.40 -25.23 4.86
N TYR A 131 15.55 -25.57 5.85
CA TYR A 131 14.13 -25.82 5.66
C TYR A 131 13.29 -25.34 6.84
N GLU A 132 12.15 -24.75 6.51
CA GLU A 132 11.08 -24.40 7.42
C GLU A 132 9.94 -25.42 7.32
N LEU A 133 9.34 -25.74 8.46
CA LEU A 133 8.21 -26.66 8.57
C LEU A 133 6.95 -25.88 8.89
N VAL A 134 6.02 -25.84 7.94
CA VAL A 134 4.75 -25.12 8.06
C VAL A 134 3.60 -26.11 8.03
N THR A 135 2.74 -26.08 9.03
CA THR A 135 1.52 -26.89 9.08
C THR A 135 0.34 -26.08 8.55
N ASN A 136 -0.47 -26.70 7.70
CA ASN A 136 -1.73 -26.16 7.22
C ASN A 136 -2.77 -27.28 7.29
N ASP A 137 -3.66 -27.22 8.28
CA ASP A 137 -4.55 -28.32 8.66
C ASP A 137 -3.80 -29.66 8.82
N ASP A 138 -4.23 -30.68 8.08
CA ASP A 138 -3.63 -32.01 8.07
C ASP A 138 -2.41 -32.13 7.15
N THR A 139 -1.93 -31.03 6.57
CA THR A 139 -0.78 -30.99 5.65
C THR A 139 0.43 -30.34 6.31
N LEU A 140 1.60 -30.96 6.15
CA LEU A 140 2.90 -30.40 6.45
C LEU A 140 3.61 -30.01 5.17
N LEU A 141 4.02 -28.76 5.09
CA LEU A 141 4.87 -28.20 4.05
C LEU A 141 6.30 -28.07 4.57
N ILE A 142 7.25 -28.48 3.74
CA ILE A 142 8.69 -28.36 3.96
C ILE A 142 9.20 -27.40 2.89
N LEU A 143 9.57 -26.20 3.32
CA LEU A 143 9.85 -25.04 2.46
C LEU A 143 11.30 -24.58 2.63
N PRO A 144 11.98 -24.08 1.58
CA PRO A 144 13.24 -23.36 1.76
C PRO A 144 13.03 -22.10 2.63
N PRO A 145 14.05 -21.64 3.38
CA PRO A 145 13.94 -20.47 4.23
C PRO A 145 13.61 -19.22 3.41
N GLY A 146 12.72 -18.38 3.93
CA GLY A 146 12.27 -17.14 3.27
C GLY A 146 11.31 -17.35 2.08
N ILE A 147 10.90 -18.59 1.80
CA ILE A 147 9.86 -18.88 0.79
C ILE A 147 8.51 -19.01 1.47
N ASP A 148 7.62 -18.07 1.18
CA ASP A 148 6.23 -18.08 1.58
C ASP A 148 5.36 -17.42 0.51
N LYS A 149 4.03 -17.43 0.72
CA LYS A 149 3.09 -16.82 -0.23
C LYS A 149 3.36 -15.34 -0.46
N ALA A 150 3.87 -14.60 0.53
CA ALA A 150 4.20 -13.19 0.38
C ALA A 150 5.44 -12.98 -0.48
N SER A 151 6.49 -13.77 -0.31
CA SER A 151 7.72 -13.61 -1.09
C SER A 151 7.49 -13.89 -2.57
N GLY A 152 6.73 -14.94 -2.92
CA GLY A 152 6.34 -15.18 -4.30
C GLY A 152 5.40 -14.12 -4.88
N MET A 153 4.48 -13.57 -4.07
CA MET A 153 3.60 -12.48 -4.48
C MET A 153 4.35 -11.16 -4.67
N ASN A 154 5.32 -10.84 -3.81
CA ASN A 154 6.16 -9.66 -3.93
C ASN A 154 6.99 -9.71 -5.22
N GLU A 155 7.46 -10.89 -5.62
CA GLU A 155 8.13 -11.07 -6.91
C GLU A 155 7.17 -10.81 -8.09
N ALA A 156 5.92 -11.29 -8.01
CA ALA A 156 4.89 -10.99 -9.00
C ALA A 156 4.59 -9.48 -9.10
N LEU A 157 4.48 -8.78 -7.97
CA LEU A 157 4.28 -7.32 -7.91
C LEU A 157 5.47 -6.56 -8.50
N ARG A 158 6.70 -7.03 -8.24
CA ARG A 158 7.93 -6.46 -8.78
C ARG A 158 7.93 -6.51 -10.30
N GLU A 159 7.55 -7.65 -10.90
CA GLU A 159 7.47 -7.79 -12.37
C GLU A 159 6.32 -6.99 -12.98
N LEU A 160 5.22 -6.82 -12.24
CA LEU A 160 4.10 -5.95 -12.65
C LEU A 160 4.45 -4.46 -12.54
N GLY A 161 5.50 -4.09 -11.81
CA GLY A 161 5.83 -2.68 -11.56
C GLY A 161 4.77 -1.97 -10.71
N VAL A 162 4.16 -2.71 -9.78
CA VAL A 162 3.08 -2.25 -8.92
C VAL A 162 3.49 -2.31 -7.44
N SER A 163 3.01 -1.36 -6.64
CA SER A 163 3.23 -1.35 -5.20
C SER A 163 2.25 -2.26 -4.47
N ARG A 164 2.69 -2.85 -3.34
CA ARG A 164 1.80 -3.53 -2.39
C ARG A 164 0.68 -2.63 -1.85
N HIS A 165 0.86 -1.31 -1.92
CA HIS A 165 -0.14 -0.32 -1.55
C HIS A 165 -1.34 -0.25 -2.52
N ASN A 166 -1.21 -0.88 -3.69
CA ASN A 166 -2.27 -1.01 -4.68
C ASN A 166 -2.84 -2.44 -4.77
N LEU A 167 -2.50 -3.28 -3.79
CA LEU A 167 -2.91 -4.68 -3.71
C LEU A 167 -4.04 -4.85 -2.70
N VAL A 168 -5.11 -5.53 -3.13
CA VAL A 168 -6.07 -6.20 -2.25
C VAL A 168 -5.77 -7.69 -2.24
N ALA A 169 -5.76 -8.29 -1.06
CA ALA A 169 -5.54 -9.72 -0.88
C ALA A 169 -6.76 -10.38 -0.23
N ILE A 170 -7.14 -11.57 -0.69
CA ILE A 170 -8.18 -12.39 -0.06
C ILE A 170 -7.70 -13.82 0.16
N GLY A 171 -7.96 -14.37 1.35
CA GLY A 171 -7.56 -15.73 1.76
C GLY A 171 -8.42 -16.29 2.89
N ASP A 172 -8.04 -17.46 3.40
CA ASP A 172 -8.80 -18.19 4.43
C ASP A 172 -7.95 -19.00 5.42
N ALA A 173 -6.69 -19.29 5.08
CA ALA A 173 -5.85 -20.22 5.83
C ALA A 173 -4.62 -19.53 6.46
N GLU A 174 -4.08 -20.08 7.54
CA GLU A 174 -2.96 -19.47 8.29
C GLU A 174 -1.72 -19.20 7.40
N ASN A 175 -1.47 -20.05 6.40
CA ASN A 175 -0.37 -19.82 5.46
C ASN A 175 -0.61 -18.64 4.50
N ASP A 176 -1.81 -18.06 4.46
CA ASP A 176 -2.14 -16.82 3.76
C ASP A 176 -1.72 -15.56 4.53
N LEU A 177 -1.53 -15.66 5.86
CA LEU A 177 -1.19 -14.54 6.73
C LEU A 177 -0.04 -13.68 6.20
N PRO A 178 1.08 -14.24 5.70
CA PRO A 178 2.17 -13.42 5.19
C PRO A 178 1.75 -12.49 4.05
N PHE A 179 0.99 -12.99 3.06
CA PHE A 179 0.64 -12.17 1.90
C PHE A 179 -0.54 -11.23 2.20
N LEU A 180 -1.50 -11.67 3.04
CA LEU A 180 -2.53 -10.80 3.59
C LEU A 180 -1.90 -9.61 4.34
N ALA A 181 -0.91 -9.86 5.21
CA ALA A 181 -0.21 -8.82 5.96
C ALA A 181 0.54 -7.83 5.07
N SER A 182 1.02 -8.27 3.90
CA SER A 182 1.77 -7.42 2.97
C SER A 182 0.87 -6.50 2.13
N ALA A 183 -0.39 -6.85 1.93
CA ALA A 183 -1.35 -6.09 1.14
C ALA A 183 -1.75 -4.75 1.80
N GLU A 184 -2.32 -3.85 1.01
CA GLU A 184 -2.91 -2.61 1.52
C GLU A 184 -4.27 -2.85 2.17
N HIS A 185 -5.02 -3.82 1.62
CA HIS A 185 -6.29 -4.25 2.16
C HIS A 185 -6.37 -5.78 2.17
N ALA A 186 -6.37 -6.35 3.37
CA ALA A 186 -6.44 -7.78 3.63
C ALA A 186 -7.88 -8.18 3.96
N VAL A 187 -8.43 -9.10 3.17
CA VAL A 187 -9.79 -9.60 3.32
C VAL A 187 -9.74 -11.09 3.60
N VAL A 188 -10.60 -11.56 4.49
CA VAL A 188 -10.70 -12.98 4.81
C VAL A 188 -12.14 -13.43 4.64
N VAL A 189 -12.34 -14.62 4.07
CA VAL A 189 -13.68 -15.20 3.90
C VAL A 189 -14.24 -15.73 5.21
N ASN A 190 -15.56 -15.77 5.36
CA ASN A 190 -16.19 -16.08 6.65
C ASN A 190 -15.93 -17.52 7.15
N ASN A 191 -15.61 -18.46 6.26
CA ASN A 191 -15.27 -19.84 6.64
C ASN A 191 -13.85 -19.99 7.22
N ALA A 192 -13.05 -18.92 7.26
CA ALA A 192 -11.71 -18.94 7.80
C ALA A 192 -11.70 -19.13 9.33
N ALA A 193 -10.56 -19.58 9.86
CA ALA A 193 -10.37 -19.69 11.31
C ALA A 193 -10.38 -18.30 11.99
N GLU A 194 -10.74 -18.25 13.28
CA GLU A 194 -10.80 -16.98 14.01
C GLU A 194 -9.42 -16.29 14.10
N SER A 195 -8.35 -17.08 14.23
CA SER A 195 -6.97 -16.58 14.29
C SER A 195 -6.57 -15.72 13.10
N ILE A 196 -7.08 -16.02 11.90
CA ILE A 196 -6.78 -15.26 10.69
C ILE A 196 -7.75 -14.10 10.46
N LYS A 197 -9.01 -14.22 10.93
CA LYS A 197 -9.98 -13.12 10.90
C LYS A 197 -9.50 -11.91 11.70
N GLU A 198 -8.85 -12.14 12.84
CA GLU A 198 -8.25 -11.08 13.67
C GLU A 198 -7.10 -10.33 12.96
N ALA A 199 -6.43 -10.96 12.02
CA ALA A 199 -5.31 -10.37 11.27
C ALA A 199 -5.73 -9.63 10.00
N ALA A 200 -7.01 -9.75 9.60
CA ALA A 200 -7.58 -9.14 8.40
C ALA A 200 -8.11 -7.73 8.66
N ASP A 201 -8.13 -6.90 7.62
CA ASP A 201 -8.78 -5.59 7.67
C ASP A 201 -10.31 -5.72 7.55
N ARG A 202 -10.77 -6.81 6.92
CA ARG A 202 -12.19 -7.12 6.76
C ARG A 202 -12.42 -8.62 6.69
N VAL A 203 -13.51 -9.07 7.30
CA VAL A 203 -14.09 -10.40 7.09
C VAL A 203 -15.35 -10.24 6.25
N THR A 204 -15.49 -11.03 5.18
CA THR A 204 -16.71 -11.02 4.35
C THR A 204 -17.87 -11.65 5.10
N GLU A 205 -19.11 -11.32 4.73
CA GLU A 205 -20.28 -12.02 5.27
C GLU A 205 -20.39 -13.43 4.67
N GLY A 206 -20.11 -13.54 3.37
CA GLY A 206 -20.13 -14.80 2.63
C GLY A 206 -18.95 -15.72 2.94
N GLU A 207 -19.17 -17.02 2.77
CA GLU A 207 -18.13 -18.06 2.79
C GLU A 207 -17.66 -18.37 1.36
N TYR A 208 -16.42 -18.84 1.21
CA TYR A 208 -15.86 -19.32 -0.06
C TYR A 208 -16.13 -18.33 -1.20
N CYS A 209 -16.73 -18.81 -2.30
CA CYS A 209 -17.06 -18.01 -3.46
C CYS A 209 -18.03 -16.86 -3.15
N GLU A 210 -18.96 -16.98 -2.20
CA GLU A 210 -19.86 -15.87 -1.86
C GLU A 210 -19.09 -14.70 -1.26
N GLY A 211 -18.14 -14.99 -0.36
CA GLY A 211 -17.25 -13.96 0.20
C GLY A 211 -16.35 -13.32 -0.86
N PHE A 212 -15.83 -14.13 -1.78
CA PHE A 212 -15.08 -13.60 -2.91
C PHE A 212 -15.92 -12.69 -3.82
N LEU A 213 -17.16 -13.08 -4.15
CA LEU A 213 -18.09 -12.30 -4.96
C LEU A 213 -18.44 -10.96 -4.31
N GLU A 214 -18.65 -10.95 -2.98
CA GLU A 214 -18.87 -9.74 -2.18
C GLU A 214 -17.73 -8.72 -2.39
N LEU A 215 -16.49 -9.16 -2.16
CA LEU A 215 -15.31 -8.32 -2.36
C LEU A 215 -15.17 -7.85 -3.81
N ALA A 216 -15.26 -8.78 -4.77
CA ALA A 216 -15.03 -8.51 -6.19
C ALA A 216 -16.03 -7.46 -6.73
N ARG A 217 -17.31 -7.57 -6.36
CA ARG A 217 -18.34 -6.62 -6.78
C ARG A 217 -18.12 -5.23 -6.20
N GLU A 218 -17.69 -5.13 -4.95
CA GLU A 218 -17.39 -3.85 -4.34
C GLU A 218 -16.14 -3.19 -4.96
N LEU A 219 -15.10 -3.97 -5.26
CA LEU A 219 -13.93 -3.49 -6.01
C LEU A 219 -14.31 -2.92 -7.37
N ILE A 220 -15.21 -3.58 -8.09
CA ILE A 220 -15.72 -3.10 -9.39
C ILE A 220 -16.55 -1.83 -9.22
N ALA A 221 -17.45 -1.80 -8.23
CA ALA A 221 -18.44 -0.73 -8.08
C ALA A 221 -17.87 0.56 -7.51
N THR A 222 -16.99 0.47 -6.51
CA THR A 222 -16.55 1.63 -5.72
C THR A 222 -15.05 1.65 -5.43
N ASP A 223 -14.29 0.67 -5.90
CA ASP A 223 -12.85 0.52 -5.60
C ASP A 223 -12.57 0.54 -4.08
N LEU A 224 -13.50 -0.02 -3.29
CA LEU A 224 -13.47 -0.04 -1.83
C LEU A 224 -13.34 1.36 -1.21
N ALA A 225 -13.98 2.38 -1.79
CA ALA A 225 -13.92 3.76 -1.29
C ALA A 225 -14.32 3.92 0.19
N SER A 226 -15.17 3.02 0.72
CA SER A 226 -15.60 2.97 2.13
C SER A 226 -14.67 2.21 3.07
N SER A 227 -13.61 1.56 2.54
CA SER A 227 -12.67 0.81 3.36
C SER A 227 -11.89 1.72 4.31
N VAL A 228 -11.69 1.22 5.53
CA VAL A 228 -10.84 1.88 6.53
C VAL A 228 -9.39 1.48 6.24
N PRO A 229 -8.46 2.43 6.03
CA PRO A 229 -7.06 2.09 5.79
C PRO A 229 -6.43 1.46 7.03
N ARG A 230 -5.71 0.37 6.78
CA ARG A 230 -4.88 -0.33 7.79
C ARG A 230 -3.74 0.55 8.27
N ARG A 231 -3.13 1.29 7.35
CA ARG A 231 -1.93 2.10 7.55
C ARG A 231 -2.31 3.53 7.85
N ARG A 232 -1.62 4.15 8.81
CA ARG A 232 -1.89 5.51 9.28
C ARG A 232 -0.59 6.23 9.60
N VAL A 233 -0.60 7.54 9.43
CA VAL A 233 0.51 8.44 9.77
C VAL A 233 0.09 9.24 10.99
N VAL A 234 0.91 9.21 12.04
CA VAL A 234 0.63 9.93 13.29
C VAL A 234 1.11 11.37 13.13
N LEU A 235 0.16 12.29 13.17
CA LEU A 235 0.42 13.72 13.05
C LEU A 235 0.85 14.32 14.38
N GLY A 236 0.26 13.82 15.46
CA GLY A 236 0.52 14.26 16.83
C GLY A 236 -0.56 13.72 17.77
N LYS A 237 -0.60 14.25 18.99
CA LYS A 237 -1.64 13.96 19.97
C LYS A 237 -2.44 15.21 20.26
N GLY A 238 -3.76 15.10 20.31
CA GLY A 238 -4.64 16.18 20.77
C GLY A 238 -4.51 16.43 22.28
N GLU A 239 -5.23 17.43 22.77
CA GLU A 239 -5.28 17.81 24.20
C GLU A 239 -5.76 16.65 25.10
N ASP A 240 -6.62 15.77 24.57
CA ASP A 240 -7.11 14.57 25.23
C ASP A 240 -6.14 13.37 25.16
N GLN A 241 -4.90 13.59 24.72
CA GLN A 241 -3.86 12.59 24.47
C GLN A 241 -4.21 11.55 23.38
N ARG A 242 -5.30 11.73 22.63
CA ARG A 242 -5.62 10.84 21.50
C ARG A 242 -4.78 11.20 20.28
N GLU A 243 -4.36 10.18 19.55
CA GLU A 243 -3.59 10.37 18.33
C GLU A 243 -4.46 10.95 17.22
N ILE A 244 -3.93 11.97 16.55
CA ILE A 244 -4.49 12.54 15.34
C ILE A 244 -3.78 11.85 14.17
N LEU A 245 -4.58 11.21 13.32
CA LEU A 245 -4.10 10.29 12.31
C LEU A 245 -4.43 10.82 10.91
N LEU A 246 -3.49 10.65 9.99
CA LEU A 246 -3.67 10.83 8.56
C LEU A 246 -3.85 9.46 7.90
N SER A 247 -4.83 9.36 7.02
CA SER A 247 -5.12 8.15 6.24
C SER A 247 -4.52 8.29 4.83
N PRO A 248 -3.43 7.58 4.51
CA PRO A 248 -2.83 7.64 3.18
C PRO A 248 -3.84 7.27 2.08
N CYS A 249 -3.70 7.89 0.92
CA CYS A 249 -4.51 7.72 -0.28
C CYS A 249 -5.99 8.11 -0.14
N GLN A 250 -6.38 8.70 0.98
CA GLN A 250 -7.73 9.22 1.23
C GLN A 250 -7.72 10.69 1.66
N ASP A 251 -6.70 11.11 2.41
CA ASP A 251 -6.66 12.44 2.99
C ASP A 251 -5.76 13.41 2.23
N SER A 252 -6.15 14.68 2.25
CA SER A 252 -5.40 15.82 1.71
C SER A 252 -5.07 16.78 2.85
N VAL A 253 -3.83 17.27 2.86
CA VAL A 253 -3.25 18.04 3.96
C VAL A 253 -2.78 19.40 3.46
N LEU A 254 -3.12 20.45 4.19
CA LEU A 254 -2.57 21.79 4.01
C LEU A 254 -1.70 22.14 5.22
N VAL A 255 -0.42 22.45 5.00
CA VAL A 255 0.50 22.97 6.00
C VAL A 255 0.70 24.47 5.75
N SER A 256 0.13 25.32 6.60
CA SER A 256 0.12 26.77 6.43
C SER A 256 0.72 27.53 7.62
N GLY A 257 1.07 28.81 7.45
CA GLY A 257 1.61 29.69 8.49
C GLY A 257 2.93 30.32 8.06
N LEU A 258 3.41 31.37 8.75
CA LEU A 258 4.56 32.17 8.25
C LEU A 258 5.94 31.51 8.42
N ASP A 259 6.09 30.63 9.41
CA ASP A 259 7.37 29.97 9.70
C ASP A 259 7.71 28.86 8.69
N GLU A 260 8.58 29.17 7.73
CA GLU A 260 9.01 28.23 6.70
C GLU A 260 9.79 27.02 7.23
N VAL A 261 10.56 27.21 8.29
CA VAL A 261 11.34 26.13 8.90
C VAL A 261 10.40 25.13 9.53
N ALA A 262 9.39 25.61 10.27
CA ALA A 262 8.35 24.76 10.84
C ALA A 262 7.55 24.03 9.76
N ARG A 263 7.06 24.72 8.72
CA ARG A 263 6.30 24.08 7.63
C ARG A 263 7.10 22.97 6.95
N THR A 264 8.38 23.23 6.67
CA THR A 264 9.29 22.24 6.07
C THR A 264 9.47 21.04 6.99
N LEU A 265 9.73 21.25 8.29
CA LEU A 265 9.92 20.16 9.24
C LEU A 265 8.70 19.23 9.30
N ILE A 266 7.49 19.79 9.28
CA ILE A 266 6.24 19.03 9.26
C ILE A 266 6.13 18.21 7.99
N CYS A 267 6.33 18.85 6.82
CA CYS A 267 6.30 18.17 5.53
C CYS A 267 7.28 16.99 5.48
N ASN A 268 8.52 17.21 5.93
CA ASN A 268 9.56 16.17 5.97
C ASN A 268 9.13 15.00 6.85
N ARG A 269 8.59 15.28 8.04
CA ARG A 269 8.15 14.23 8.97
C ARG A 269 6.98 13.41 8.42
N LEU A 270 6.06 14.04 7.69
CA LEU A 270 4.98 13.32 7.01
C LEU A 270 5.51 12.40 5.92
N LEU A 271 6.42 12.92 5.08
CA LEU A 271 7.07 12.15 4.02
C LEU A 271 7.88 10.98 4.58
N GLU A 272 8.65 11.20 5.64
CA GLU A 272 9.42 10.15 6.33
C GLU A 272 8.52 9.01 6.81
N GLN A 273 7.40 9.33 7.48
CA GLN A 273 6.47 8.31 7.96
C GLN A 273 5.80 7.53 6.82
N LEU A 274 5.47 8.20 5.71
CA LEU A 274 4.92 7.55 4.52
C LEU A 274 5.97 6.62 3.87
N MET A 275 7.19 7.12 3.67
CA MET A 275 8.27 6.35 3.05
C MET A 275 8.72 5.16 3.91
N GLN A 276 8.73 5.30 5.24
CA GLN A 276 8.99 4.18 6.16
C GLN A 276 7.96 3.05 6.05
N GLN A 277 6.78 3.34 5.51
CA GLN A 277 5.72 2.37 5.25
C GLN A 277 5.73 1.85 3.80
N ASP A 278 6.72 2.24 2.99
CA ASP A 278 6.94 1.95 1.57
C ASP A 278 6.00 2.68 0.59
N TYR A 279 5.40 3.80 1.00
CA TYR A 279 4.66 4.66 0.07
C TYR A 279 5.61 5.45 -0.83
N GLN A 280 5.47 5.27 -2.15
CA GLN A 280 6.08 6.15 -3.15
C GLN A 280 5.55 7.59 -3.05
N CYS A 281 6.48 8.53 -2.86
CA CYS A 281 6.22 9.96 -2.77
C CYS A 281 6.85 10.72 -3.93
N CYS A 282 6.15 11.74 -4.43
CA CYS A 282 6.67 12.73 -5.38
C CYS A 282 6.60 14.12 -4.77
N VAL A 283 7.74 14.78 -4.62
CA VAL A 283 7.84 16.12 -4.04
C VAL A 283 8.13 17.13 -5.15
N ILE A 284 7.38 18.23 -5.17
CA ILE A 284 7.54 19.35 -6.11
C ILE A 284 7.89 20.60 -5.29
N GLY A 285 9.04 21.22 -5.56
CA GLY A 285 9.51 22.42 -4.86
C GLY A 285 10.46 23.29 -5.66
N ALA A 286 10.42 24.60 -5.43
CA ALA A 286 11.08 25.59 -6.28
C ALA A 286 12.49 26.00 -5.84
N ASP A 287 12.81 26.04 -4.54
CA ASP A 287 13.94 26.89 -4.09
C ASP A 287 14.81 26.26 -2.99
N ARG A 288 14.95 24.93 -2.96
CA ARG A 288 15.76 24.27 -1.93
C ARG A 288 17.21 24.13 -2.38
N ASN A 289 18.10 24.92 -1.77
CA ASN A 289 19.54 24.61 -1.72
C ASN A 289 19.84 23.41 -0.79
N VAL A 290 18.86 22.98 0.02
CA VAL A 290 18.97 21.84 0.94
C VAL A 290 17.76 20.91 0.71
N PRO A 291 17.96 19.69 0.18
CA PRO A 291 16.89 18.73 -0.07
C PRO A 291 16.02 18.47 1.17
N ILE A 292 14.73 18.17 0.98
CA ILE A 292 13.84 17.72 2.07
C ILE A 292 14.45 16.52 2.80
N ALA A 293 15.07 15.60 2.06
CA ALA A 293 15.74 14.41 2.60
C ALA A 293 17.09 14.67 3.29
N ALA A 294 17.65 15.89 3.23
CA ALA A 294 18.99 16.15 3.77
C ALA A 294 19.02 16.33 5.30
N SER A 295 17.86 16.45 5.96
CA SER A 295 17.77 16.56 7.41
C SER A 295 17.73 15.18 8.08
N ARG A 296 18.94 14.64 8.33
CA ARG A 296 19.31 13.57 9.29
C ARG A 296 19.15 12.11 8.83
N ALA A 297 20.26 11.57 8.32
CA ALA A 297 20.84 10.28 8.68
C ALA A 297 19.86 9.13 9.04
N SER A 298 19.19 8.55 8.04
CA SER A 298 19.18 7.09 7.78
C SER A 298 18.25 6.77 6.61
N SER A 299 18.79 6.13 5.56
CA SER A 299 18.07 5.19 4.67
C SER A 299 16.70 5.58 4.09
N THR A 300 16.52 6.80 3.57
CA THR A 300 15.34 7.12 2.73
C THR A 300 15.78 7.32 1.29
N ASP A 301 15.46 6.36 0.42
CA ASP A 301 15.72 6.35 -1.03
C ASP A 301 14.90 7.44 -1.76
N MET A 302 15.24 8.71 -1.55
CA MET A 302 14.69 9.84 -2.29
C MET A 302 15.77 10.50 -3.14
N SER A 303 15.61 10.45 -4.47
CA SER A 303 16.50 11.13 -5.42
C SER A 303 15.96 12.49 -5.83
N SER A 304 16.84 13.48 -5.99
CA SER A 304 16.48 14.81 -6.52
C SER A 304 16.66 14.88 -8.05
N TRP A 305 15.71 15.54 -8.73
CA TRP A 305 15.71 15.80 -10.17
C TRP A 305 15.67 17.29 -10.44
N GLY A 306 16.64 17.77 -11.21
CA GLY A 306 16.89 19.20 -11.41
C GLY A 306 17.70 19.82 -10.27
N ASP A 307 18.23 21.01 -10.53
CA ASP A 307 18.93 21.85 -9.54
C ASP A 307 18.82 23.35 -9.92
N ALA A 308 19.69 24.19 -9.36
CA ALA A 308 19.72 25.63 -9.65
C ALA A 308 20.25 25.99 -11.05
N HIS A 309 20.87 25.05 -11.76
CA HIS A 309 21.53 25.23 -13.05
C HIS A 309 20.92 24.36 -14.15
N ASP A 310 20.49 23.14 -13.83
CA ASP A 310 19.87 22.21 -14.78
C ASP A 310 18.39 21.97 -14.45
N ALA A 311 17.53 22.19 -15.43
CA ALA A 311 16.09 22.07 -15.27
C ALA A 311 15.65 20.60 -15.43
N PRO A 312 14.72 20.11 -14.59
CA PRO A 312 14.24 18.74 -14.70
C PRO A 312 13.44 18.55 -15.99
N ARG A 313 13.61 17.37 -16.61
CA ARG A 313 12.81 16.96 -17.77
C ARG A 313 11.70 16.02 -17.32
N LEU A 314 10.50 16.21 -17.87
CA LEU A 314 9.34 15.37 -17.54
C LEU A 314 9.62 13.87 -17.80
N THR A 315 10.31 13.53 -18.89
CA THR A 315 10.65 12.14 -19.22
C THR A 315 11.51 11.49 -18.15
N ASP A 316 12.49 12.22 -17.62
CA ASP A 316 13.48 11.69 -16.69
C ASP A 316 12.83 11.51 -15.31
N VAL A 317 12.01 12.48 -14.90
CA VAL A 317 11.16 12.42 -13.71
C VAL A 317 10.22 11.20 -13.73
N LEU A 318 9.54 10.96 -14.86
CA LEU A 318 8.62 9.83 -14.99
C LEU A 318 9.36 8.48 -15.00
N THR A 319 10.53 8.42 -15.64
CA THR A 319 11.39 7.23 -15.65
C THR A 319 11.86 6.90 -14.24
N ALA A 320 12.24 7.92 -13.47
CA ALA A 320 12.66 7.76 -12.08
C ALA A 320 11.55 7.23 -11.17
N LEU A 321 10.31 7.57 -11.48
CA LEU A 321 9.15 7.05 -10.77
C LEU A 321 8.79 5.63 -11.19
N GLU A 322 9.34 5.03 -12.26
CA GLU A 322 8.96 3.68 -12.70
C GLU A 322 9.12 2.59 -11.63
N PRO A 323 10.19 2.53 -10.83
CA PRO A 323 10.29 1.58 -9.73
C PRO A 323 9.28 1.92 -8.61
N PRO A 324 8.43 0.97 -8.15
CA PRO A 324 7.33 1.26 -7.20
C PRO A 324 7.74 1.77 -5.83
N THR A 325 8.99 1.51 -5.41
CA THR A 325 9.52 1.90 -4.10
C THR A 325 10.34 3.19 -4.15
N HIS A 326 10.64 3.71 -5.35
CA HIS A 326 11.54 4.83 -5.50
C HIS A 326 10.78 6.16 -5.40
N SER A 327 11.12 6.98 -4.40
CA SER A 327 10.54 8.30 -4.22
C SER A 327 11.44 9.38 -4.81
N ILE A 328 10.87 10.51 -5.22
CA ILE A 328 11.63 11.58 -5.87
C ILE A 328 11.28 12.97 -5.35
N GLU A 329 12.26 13.86 -5.42
CA GLU A 329 12.11 15.30 -5.26
C GLU A 329 12.42 15.99 -6.59
N ILE A 330 11.61 16.97 -6.97
CA ILE A 330 11.74 17.73 -8.21
C ILE A 330 12.03 19.17 -7.84
N ASN A 331 13.23 19.62 -8.23
CA ASN A 331 13.71 20.97 -8.01
C ASN A 331 13.51 21.80 -9.28
N LEU A 332 12.73 22.88 -9.16
CA LEU A 332 12.40 23.77 -10.27
C LEU A 332 13.22 25.07 -10.29
N ALA A 333 14.32 25.16 -9.52
CA ALA A 333 15.10 26.39 -9.36
C ALA A 333 15.68 26.92 -10.68
N ALA A 334 16.19 26.04 -11.55
CA ALA A 334 16.70 26.40 -12.88
C ALA A 334 15.62 26.91 -13.85
N LEU A 335 14.32 26.67 -13.59
CA LEU A 335 13.25 27.16 -14.44
C LEU A 335 12.87 28.61 -14.06
N PRO A 336 12.67 29.51 -15.05
CA PRO A 336 12.14 30.85 -14.80
C PRO A 336 10.80 30.81 -14.06
N PRO A 337 10.54 31.71 -13.09
CA PRO A 337 9.32 31.68 -12.27
C PRO A 337 8.01 31.59 -13.07
N GLU A 338 7.94 32.25 -14.21
CA GLU A 338 6.78 32.26 -15.11
C GLU A 338 6.53 30.92 -15.82
N THR A 339 7.52 30.05 -15.95
CA THR A 339 7.37 28.73 -16.61
C THR A 339 7.10 27.60 -15.61
N ARG A 340 7.41 27.81 -14.32
CA ARG A 340 7.22 26.79 -13.27
C ARG A 340 5.76 26.29 -13.18
N PRO A 341 4.71 27.15 -13.18
CA PRO A 341 3.32 26.67 -13.15
C PRO A 341 2.97 25.77 -14.34
N VAL A 342 3.42 26.14 -15.55
CA VAL A 342 3.17 25.37 -16.78
C VAL A 342 3.81 23.98 -16.70
N PHE A 343 5.04 23.91 -16.16
CA PHE A 343 5.71 22.63 -15.94
C PHE A 343 4.96 21.76 -14.92
N VAL A 344 4.53 22.35 -13.80
CA VAL A 344 3.79 21.62 -12.75
C VAL A 344 2.44 21.10 -13.26
N ASP A 345 1.71 21.89 -14.04
CA ASP A 345 0.46 21.44 -14.67
C ASP A 345 0.69 20.24 -15.61
N ALA A 346 1.73 20.31 -16.45
CA ALA A 346 2.09 19.21 -17.33
C ALA A 346 2.52 17.96 -16.53
N LEU A 347 3.29 18.14 -15.45
CA LEU A 347 3.72 17.06 -14.57
C LEU A 347 2.52 16.39 -13.88
N LEU A 348 1.60 17.16 -13.29
CA LEU A 348 0.42 16.62 -12.62
C LEU A 348 -0.45 15.79 -13.57
N LEU A 349 -0.57 16.20 -14.83
CA LEU A 349 -1.26 15.41 -15.86
C LEU A 349 -0.57 14.06 -16.13
N GLN A 350 0.76 14.03 -16.15
CA GLN A 350 1.52 12.79 -16.34
C GLN A 350 1.49 11.90 -15.08
N LEU A 351 1.54 12.50 -13.88
CA LEU A 351 1.39 11.78 -12.62
C LEU A 351 0.00 11.16 -12.49
N GLN A 352 -1.04 11.84 -12.96
CA GLN A 352 -2.37 11.26 -13.07
C GLN A 352 -2.36 10.03 -13.99
N ALA A 353 -1.77 10.12 -15.18
CA ALA A 353 -1.72 8.99 -16.10
C ALA A 353 -0.92 7.80 -15.52
N LEU A 354 0.14 8.08 -14.76
CA LEU A 354 0.88 7.06 -14.02
C LEU A 354 0.00 6.42 -12.93
N HIS A 355 -0.77 7.24 -12.21
CA HIS A 355 -1.66 6.79 -11.15
C HIS A 355 -2.83 5.95 -11.69
N ASP A 356 -3.45 6.37 -12.78
CA ASP A 356 -4.52 5.61 -13.43
C ASP A 356 -4.06 4.22 -13.88
N ARG A 357 -2.79 4.09 -14.27
CA ARG A 357 -2.20 2.83 -14.75
C ARG A 357 -1.70 1.93 -13.62
N ALA A 358 -1.06 2.52 -12.59
CA ALA A 358 -0.26 1.78 -11.62
C ALA A 358 -0.60 2.10 -10.15
N GLY A 359 -1.59 2.97 -9.91
CA GLY A 359 -2.04 3.39 -8.59
C GLY A 359 -1.04 4.27 -7.81
N ARG A 360 -0.08 4.89 -8.52
CA ARG A 360 1.05 5.62 -7.92
C ARG A 360 1.44 6.89 -8.71
N PRO A 361 2.11 7.89 -8.11
CA PRO A 361 2.58 7.92 -6.73
C PRO A 361 1.43 7.92 -5.72
N HIS A 362 1.71 7.50 -4.49
CA HIS A 362 0.70 7.43 -3.42
C HIS A 362 0.57 8.76 -2.67
N CYS A 363 1.62 9.59 -2.74
CA CYS A 363 1.65 10.92 -2.16
C CYS A 363 2.31 11.91 -3.12
N ILE A 364 1.69 13.08 -3.28
CA ILE A 364 2.28 14.23 -3.96
C ILE A 364 2.35 15.39 -2.96
N LEU A 365 3.57 15.86 -2.71
CA LEU A 365 3.80 17.05 -1.90
C LEU A 365 4.16 18.23 -2.79
N ILE A 366 3.41 19.32 -2.70
CA ILE A 366 3.70 20.58 -3.40
C ILE A 366 4.11 21.63 -2.38
N HIS A 367 5.40 21.91 -2.32
CA HIS A 367 5.97 22.88 -1.40
C HIS A 367 5.91 24.29 -2.00
N HIS A 368 5.57 25.30 -1.19
CA HIS A 368 5.24 26.65 -1.67
C HIS A 368 4.19 26.63 -2.82
N ALA A 369 3.10 25.89 -2.61
CA ALA A 369 2.09 25.61 -3.63
C ALA A 369 1.50 26.85 -4.31
N HIS A 370 1.48 28.02 -3.64
CA HIS A 370 1.03 29.28 -4.22
C HIS A 370 1.86 29.75 -5.43
N HIS A 371 3.12 29.32 -5.57
CA HIS A 371 3.95 29.63 -6.73
C HIS A 371 3.56 28.83 -7.98
N PHE A 372 2.90 27.68 -7.81
CA PHE A 372 2.66 26.74 -8.91
C PHE A 372 1.19 26.61 -9.27
N LEU A 373 0.30 26.62 -8.27
CA LEU A 373 -1.12 26.36 -8.45
C LEU A 373 -1.86 27.66 -8.77
N THR A 374 -1.58 28.26 -9.93
CA THR A 374 -2.13 29.55 -10.37
C THR A 374 -3.12 29.36 -11.52
N GLY A 375 -4.34 28.90 -11.23
CA GLY A 375 -5.41 28.83 -12.24
C GLY A 375 -6.42 27.69 -12.07
N SER A 376 -7.35 27.59 -13.03
CA SER A 376 -8.42 26.57 -13.03
C SER A 376 -8.00 25.20 -13.56
N GLN A 377 -6.88 25.11 -14.30
CA GLN A 377 -6.39 23.84 -14.85
C GLN A 377 -5.79 22.93 -13.77
N ALA A 378 -4.92 23.49 -12.91
CA ALA A 378 -4.38 22.81 -11.74
C ALA A 378 -5.50 22.21 -10.84
N ALA A 379 -6.57 22.98 -10.62
CA ALA A 379 -7.73 22.54 -9.84
C ALA A 379 -8.42 21.29 -10.42
N ASN A 380 -8.49 21.18 -11.75
CA ASN A 380 -9.08 20.01 -12.41
C ASN A 380 -8.16 18.79 -12.38
N ALA A 381 -6.84 18.99 -12.47
CA ALA A 381 -5.87 17.90 -12.32
C ALA A 381 -5.92 17.33 -10.89
N ILE A 382 -5.94 18.21 -9.88
CA ILE A 382 -6.00 17.81 -8.46
C ILE A 382 -7.28 17.02 -8.14
N ARG A 383 -8.44 17.43 -8.66
CA ARG A 383 -9.70 16.69 -8.46
C ARG A 383 -9.66 15.25 -8.97
N ARG A 384 -8.81 14.94 -9.94
CA ARG A 384 -8.67 13.58 -10.49
C ARG A 384 -7.69 12.72 -9.68
N LEU A 385 -6.87 13.36 -8.86
CA LEU A 385 -5.92 12.73 -7.92
C LEU A 385 -6.57 12.51 -6.54
N SER A 386 -7.89 12.35 -6.46
CA SER A 386 -8.61 12.19 -5.18
C SER A 386 -8.23 10.93 -4.39
N GLU A 387 -7.58 9.96 -5.06
CA GLU A 387 -7.06 8.72 -4.47
C GLU A 387 -5.56 8.83 -4.12
N VAL A 388 -4.94 9.99 -4.33
CA VAL A 388 -3.56 10.31 -3.96
C VAL A 388 -3.57 11.18 -2.72
N THR A 389 -2.64 10.90 -1.80
CA THR A 389 -2.40 11.80 -0.65
C THR A 389 -1.81 13.11 -1.16
N MET A 390 -2.57 14.19 -1.12
CA MET A 390 -2.08 15.51 -1.53
C MET A 390 -1.61 16.28 -0.30
N ILE A 391 -0.35 16.72 -0.28
CA ILE A 391 0.19 17.57 0.78
C ILE A 391 0.61 18.91 0.17
N TYR A 392 0.03 20.00 0.66
CA TYR A 392 0.34 21.35 0.21
C TYR A 392 1.04 22.12 1.32
N SER A 393 2.08 22.89 0.98
CA SER A 393 2.65 23.86 1.91
C SER A 393 2.59 25.26 1.33
N THR A 394 2.16 26.24 2.14
CA THR A 394 2.10 27.65 1.74
C THR A 394 2.23 28.56 2.96
N ALA A 395 2.69 29.80 2.80
CA ALA A 395 2.68 30.75 3.91
C ALA A 395 1.24 31.17 4.25
N GLU A 396 0.47 31.56 3.23
CA GLU A 396 -0.92 32.00 3.35
C GLU A 396 -1.84 31.06 2.56
N ALA A 397 -2.86 30.51 3.23
CA ALA A 397 -3.82 29.59 2.61
C ALA A 397 -4.70 30.29 1.55
N SER A 398 -5.01 31.58 1.76
CA SER A 398 -5.82 32.40 0.85
C SER A 398 -5.24 32.58 -0.56
N GLN A 399 -3.94 32.33 -0.73
CA GLN A 399 -3.26 32.38 -2.02
C GLN A 399 -3.52 31.15 -2.88
N LEU A 400 -4.06 30.07 -2.30
CA LEU A 400 -4.39 28.86 -3.06
C LEU A 400 -5.77 28.96 -3.71
N PRO A 401 -5.97 28.30 -4.87
CA PRO A 401 -7.29 28.24 -5.49
C PRO A 401 -8.33 27.62 -4.56
N ALA A 402 -9.55 28.17 -4.52
CA ALA A 402 -10.65 27.67 -3.69
C ALA A 402 -10.95 26.18 -3.93
N ALA A 403 -10.74 25.68 -5.16
CA ALA A 403 -10.91 24.27 -5.48
C ALA A 403 -9.94 23.34 -4.72
N VAL A 404 -8.73 23.81 -4.43
CA VAL A 404 -7.75 23.08 -3.60
C VAL A 404 -8.20 23.12 -2.14
N LEU A 405 -8.52 24.32 -1.63
CA LEU A 405 -8.96 24.49 -0.24
C LEU A 405 -10.22 23.69 0.10
N ASN A 406 -11.16 23.57 -0.83
CA ASN A 406 -12.38 22.78 -0.64
C ASN A 406 -12.15 21.26 -0.64
N ASP A 407 -11.02 20.80 -1.18
CA ASP A 407 -10.65 19.39 -1.22
C ASP A 407 -9.79 19.00 -0.01
N VAL A 408 -9.18 19.97 0.67
CA VAL A 408 -8.36 19.77 1.88
C VAL A 408 -9.21 19.20 3.02
N LYS A 409 -8.86 18.00 3.50
CA LYS A 409 -9.50 17.35 4.65
C LYS A 409 -8.84 17.69 5.98
N LEU A 410 -7.60 18.15 5.95
CA LEU A 410 -6.81 18.45 7.14
C LEU A 410 -5.96 19.70 6.95
N THR A 411 -6.03 20.63 7.88
CA THR A 411 -5.11 21.78 7.91
C THR A 411 -4.22 21.72 9.15
N ILE A 412 -2.93 21.99 8.98
CA ILE A 412 -1.92 22.12 10.03
C ILE A 412 -1.36 23.53 9.95
N ALA A 413 -1.62 24.35 10.97
CA ALA A 413 -1.15 25.73 11.03
C ALA A 413 0.09 25.85 11.94
N THR A 414 1.18 26.39 11.38
CA THR A 414 2.43 26.72 12.08
C THR A 414 2.36 28.15 12.60
N GLY A 415 1.94 28.34 13.86
CA GLY A 415 1.78 29.67 14.46
C GLY A 415 1.18 29.63 15.87
N GLN A 416 1.10 30.79 16.53
CA GLN A 416 0.48 30.92 17.85
C GLN A 416 -1.04 30.60 17.78
N PRO A 417 -1.63 29.96 18.81
CA PRO A 417 -3.06 29.69 18.85
C PRO A 417 -3.85 31.01 18.82
N GLY A 418 -4.52 31.33 17.69
CA GLY A 418 -5.51 32.42 17.65
C GLY A 418 -5.66 33.26 16.37
N GLY A 419 -4.73 33.24 15.40
CA GLY A 419 -4.74 34.21 14.30
C GLY A 419 -4.96 33.69 12.87
N ASP A 420 -4.43 32.51 12.53
CA ASP A 420 -4.13 32.17 11.12
C ASP A 420 -4.76 30.88 10.59
N ALA A 421 -5.72 30.28 11.31
CA ALA A 421 -6.46 29.16 10.75
C ALA A 421 -7.43 29.70 9.68
N PRO A 422 -7.41 29.18 8.44
CA PRO A 422 -8.34 29.64 7.42
C PRO A 422 -9.78 29.39 7.90
N ASP A 423 -10.64 30.40 7.76
CA ASP A 423 -12.07 30.32 8.08
C ASP A 423 -12.75 29.46 6.99
N VAL A 424 -12.58 28.14 7.10
CA VAL A 424 -13.15 27.17 6.16
C VAL A 424 -14.48 26.70 6.73
N ALA A 425 -15.57 26.97 6.02
CA ALA A 425 -16.92 26.61 6.43
C ALA A 425 -17.02 25.09 6.70
N GLY A 426 -17.35 24.72 7.94
CA GLY A 426 -17.47 23.32 8.38
C GLY A 426 -16.24 22.76 9.11
N ALA A 427 -15.18 23.55 9.33
CA ALA A 427 -14.07 23.15 10.19
C ALA A 427 -14.49 23.07 11.67
N SER A 428 -14.28 21.93 12.31
CA SER A 428 -14.20 21.91 13.77
C SER A 428 -12.82 22.43 14.18
N THR A 429 -12.76 23.61 14.80
CA THR A 429 -11.54 24.21 15.35
C THR A 429 -11.15 23.52 16.66
N GLU A 430 -10.78 22.24 16.62
CA GLU A 430 -10.32 21.50 17.79
C GLU A 430 -8.98 20.80 17.53
N ALA A 431 -8.14 20.83 18.58
CA ALA A 431 -6.83 20.21 18.78
C ALA A 431 -5.57 21.04 18.46
N GLN A 432 -4.88 21.46 19.52
CA GLN A 432 -3.44 21.65 19.50
C GLN A 432 -2.76 20.28 19.50
N ALA A 433 -1.80 20.06 18.60
CA ALA A 433 -1.06 18.81 18.49
C ALA A 433 0.44 19.03 18.65
N VAL A 434 1.09 18.22 19.48
CA VAL A 434 2.55 18.19 19.58
C VAL A 434 3.10 17.26 18.52
N ILE A 435 3.87 17.82 17.59
CA ILE A 435 4.63 17.04 16.61
C ILE A 435 5.94 16.64 17.28
N ALA A 436 6.35 15.38 17.17
CA ALA A 436 7.53 14.93 17.92
C ALA A 436 8.77 15.78 17.55
N GLY A 437 9.49 16.23 18.58
CA GLY A 437 10.42 17.36 18.48
C GLY A 437 9.98 18.60 19.27
N GLY A 438 8.84 18.55 19.97
CA GLY A 438 8.42 19.57 20.95
C GLY A 438 7.80 20.83 20.33
N SER A 439 7.49 20.81 19.04
CA SER A 439 6.78 21.91 18.37
C SER A 439 5.27 21.68 18.47
N VAL A 440 4.56 22.64 19.07
CA VAL A 440 3.10 22.66 19.13
C VAL A 440 2.56 23.29 17.85
N CYS A 441 1.67 22.59 17.15
CA CYS A 441 0.97 23.09 15.97
C CYS A 441 -0.53 23.00 16.18
N ARG A 442 -1.31 23.90 15.59
CA ARG A 442 -2.77 23.78 15.61
C ARG A 442 -3.20 22.93 14.43
N ILE A 443 -3.97 21.88 14.69
CA ILE A 443 -4.57 21.05 13.65
C ILE A 443 -6.05 21.43 13.56
N SER A 444 -6.58 21.49 12.35
CA SER A 444 -8.02 21.69 12.09
C SER A 444 -8.48 20.59 11.15
N LEU A 445 -9.47 19.83 11.62
CA LEU A 445 -10.04 18.71 10.89
C LEU A 445 -11.26 19.21 10.11
N LEU A 446 -11.20 19.03 8.79
CA LEU A 446 -12.29 19.28 7.87
C LEU A 446 -12.88 17.93 7.47
N ARG A 447 -13.69 17.34 8.35
CA ARG A 447 -14.47 16.15 7.99
C ARG A 447 -15.84 16.58 7.49
N PRO A 448 -16.29 16.14 6.30
CA PRO A 448 -17.69 16.32 5.92
C PRO A 448 -18.56 15.52 6.89
N SER A 449 -19.31 16.20 7.75
CA SER A 449 -20.24 15.55 8.68
C SER A 449 -21.42 14.94 7.92
N PRO A 450 -21.71 13.63 8.04
CA PRO A 450 -23.05 13.13 7.81
C PRO A 450 -23.89 13.48 9.04
N GLY A 451 -24.46 14.68 9.02
CA GLY A 451 -25.51 15.13 9.93
C GLY A 451 -25.20 15.07 11.44
N SER A 452 -24.70 16.17 12.00
CA SER A 452 -25.21 16.68 13.28
C SER A 452 -24.78 18.12 13.54
N THR A 453 -25.66 18.79 14.26
CA THR A 453 -25.71 20.20 14.62
C THR A 453 -24.59 20.64 15.56
N SER A 454 -24.10 21.86 15.33
CA SER A 454 -23.17 22.61 16.16
C SER A 454 -23.53 22.58 17.65
N VAL A 455 -22.56 22.22 18.49
CA VAL A 455 -22.56 22.58 19.92
C VAL A 455 -21.30 23.40 20.17
N THR A 456 -21.50 24.68 20.46
CA THR A 456 -20.46 25.58 20.97
C THR A 456 -20.39 25.43 22.49
N SER A 457 -19.26 25.01 23.04
CA SER A 457 -18.91 25.29 24.43
C SER A 457 -17.46 25.78 24.50
N THR A 458 -17.32 27.07 24.79
CA THR A 458 -16.10 27.70 25.27
C THR A 458 -15.92 27.32 26.74
N ASP A 459 -14.85 26.60 27.08
CA ASP A 459 -14.29 26.64 28.43
C ASP A 459 -12.75 26.57 28.32
N GLU A 460 -12.08 27.58 28.86
CA GLU A 460 -10.63 27.64 29.02
C GLU A 460 -10.20 26.67 30.12
N VAL A 461 -9.26 25.78 29.81
CA VAL A 461 -8.55 24.98 30.81
C VAL A 461 -7.06 25.11 30.60
N THR A 462 -6.36 25.68 31.57
CA THR A 462 -4.90 25.75 31.64
C THR A 462 -4.40 24.56 32.45
N VAL A 463 -3.47 23.75 31.91
CA VAL A 463 -2.67 22.79 32.69
C VAL A 463 -1.21 22.78 32.19
N PRO A 464 -0.21 22.83 33.09
CA PRO A 464 1.19 22.98 32.74
C PRO A 464 1.91 21.65 32.50
N GLY A 465 2.93 21.68 31.63
CA GLY A 465 3.99 20.67 31.58
C GLY A 465 3.95 19.75 30.36
N PHE A 466 4.75 20.14 29.36
CA PHE A 466 5.14 19.44 28.12
C PHE A 466 4.10 19.32 27.00
#